data_AF-A0A372GZQ4-F1
#
_entry.id   AF-A0A372GZQ4-F1
#
_cell.length_a   1.000
_cell.length_b   1.000
_cell.length_c   1.000
_cell.angle_alpha   90.00
_cell.angle_beta   90.00
_cell.angle_gamma   90.00
#
_symmetry.space_group_name_H-M   'P 1'
#
loop_
_entity.id
_entity.type
_entity.pdbx_description
1 polymer ?
#
loop_
_entity_poly.entity_id
_entity_poly.type
_entity_poly.pdbx_seq_one_letter_code
_entity_poly.pdbx_strand_id
1 'polypeptide(L)'
;MDTGSNAKKEILLGEGLNALHRESTEWLNTIAFWKDEAKFFKDLLDRENVNASEYGQMLQYMDKVHQTLFDYLAEDIVAHESLLSRLIEGQKGISDQDYREKHTNLRDQMDLFTKDFIELKKMVFGYAKKL
;
A
#
# COMPACT_ATOMS: atom_id res chain seq x y z
N MET A 1 -25.37 13.31 36.91
CA MET A 1 -24.76 12.09 36.34
C MET A 1 -24.49 12.38 34.87
N ASP A 2 -23.23 12.60 34.56
CA ASP A 2 -22.78 13.25 33.33
C ASP A 2 -22.28 12.16 32.35
N THR A 3 -23.18 11.63 31.52
CA THR A 3 -22.87 10.55 30.56
C THR A 3 -22.41 11.09 29.18
N GLY A 4 -22.38 12.41 28.99
CA GLY A 4 -22.06 13.03 27.70
C GLY A 4 -20.56 13.15 27.39
N SER A 5 -19.68 13.06 28.40
CA SER A 5 -18.24 13.30 28.23
C SER A 5 -17.48 12.06 27.74
N ASN A 6 -17.95 10.86 28.06
CA ASN A 6 -17.24 9.61 27.72
C ASN A 6 -17.45 9.19 26.25
N ALA A 7 -18.68 9.33 25.73
CA ALA A 7 -19.01 8.99 24.34
C ALA A 7 -18.29 9.91 23.33
N LYS A 8 -18.16 11.21 23.64
CA LYS A 8 -17.36 12.13 22.81
C LYS A 8 -15.87 11.80 22.86
N LYS A 9 -15.35 11.34 24.00
CA LYS A 9 -13.94 10.94 24.12
C LYS A 9 -13.62 9.67 23.30
N GLU A 10 -14.51 8.68 23.28
CA GLU A 10 -14.37 7.50 22.40
C GLU A 10 -14.43 7.86 20.92
N ILE A 11 -15.25 8.85 20.54
CA ILE A 11 -15.37 9.31 19.15
C ILE A 11 -14.19 10.21 18.71
N LEU A 12 -13.48 10.84 19.66
CA LEU A 12 -12.40 11.81 19.40
C LEU A 12 -10.97 11.25 19.56
N LEU A 13 -10.78 10.05 20.12
CA LEU A 13 -9.44 9.52 20.48
C LEU A 13 -8.83 8.48 19.53
N GLY A 14 -9.50 8.10 18.44
CA GLY A 14 -8.88 7.26 17.42
C GLY A 14 -9.92 6.64 16.53
N GLU A 15 -9.63 6.56 15.25
CA GLU A 15 -10.34 5.67 14.34
C GLU A 15 -10.51 4.31 15.02
N GLY A 16 -11.76 3.85 15.16
CA GLY A 16 -12.02 2.54 15.77
C GLY A 16 -11.26 1.46 15.02
N LEU A 17 -10.91 0.35 15.68
CA LEU A 17 -10.17 -0.75 15.06
C LEU A 17 -10.79 -1.23 13.73
N ASN A 18 -12.12 -1.12 13.59
CA ASN A 18 -12.85 -1.40 12.34
C ASN A 18 -12.49 -0.45 11.18
N ALA A 19 -12.23 0.84 11.47
CA ALA A 19 -11.82 1.80 10.45
C ALA A 19 -10.38 1.50 9.99
N LEU A 20 -9.48 1.18 10.92
CA LEU A 20 -8.11 0.77 10.60
C LEU A 20 -8.09 -0.53 9.78
N HIS A 21 -8.91 -1.52 10.16
CA HIS A 21 -9.10 -2.76 9.38
C HIS A 21 -9.56 -2.48 7.94
N ARG A 22 -10.58 -1.61 7.80
CA ARG A 22 -11.11 -1.25 6.49
C ARG A 22 -10.03 -0.60 5.62
N GLU A 23 -9.27 0.33 6.19
CA GLU A 23 -8.19 1.02 5.48
C GLU A 23 -7.09 0.04 5.03
N SER A 24 -6.64 -0.85 5.92
CA SER A 24 -5.67 -1.89 5.55
C SER A 24 -6.18 -2.84 4.47
N THR A 25 -7.49 -3.15 4.46
CA THR A 25 -8.14 -3.91 3.38
C THR A 25 -8.15 -3.12 2.06
N GLU A 26 -8.42 -1.82 2.11
CA GLU A 26 -8.38 -0.93 0.94
C GLU A 26 -6.96 -0.83 0.36
N TRP A 27 -5.92 -0.81 1.22
CA TRP A 27 -4.53 -0.86 0.77
C TRP A 27 -4.20 -2.15 0.02
N LEU A 28 -4.65 -3.32 0.51
CA LEU A 28 -4.43 -4.59 -0.20
C LEU A 28 -5.08 -4.59 -1.60
N ASN A 29 -6.29 -4.04 -1.71
CA ASN A 29 -6.95 -3.89 -3.02
C ASN A 29 -6.19 -2.93 -3.94
N THR A 30 -5.66 -1.85 -3.39
CA THR A 30 -4.85 -0.87 -4.13
C THR A 30 -3.55 -1.49 -4.64
N ILE A 31 -2.86 -2.26 -3.80
CA ILE A 31 -1.64 -2.98 -4.18
C ILE A 31 -1.94 -4.04 -5.26
N ALA A 32 -3.04 -4.79 -5.14
CA ALA A 32 -3.44 -5.73 -6.16
C ALA A 32 -3.68 -5.04 -7.52
N PHE A 33 -4.35 -3.88 -7.51
CA PHE A 33 -4.52 -3.06 -8.70
C PHE A 33 -3.18 -2.60 -9.29
N TRP A 34 -2.24 -2.12 -8.47
CA TRP A 34 -0.91 -1.73 -8.94
C TRP A 34 -0.12 -2.89 -9.54
N LYS A 35 -0.23 -4.10 -8.98
CA LYS A 35 0.41 -5.30 -9.54
C LYS A 35 -0.13 -5.64 -10.93
N ASP A 36 -1.44 -5.51 -11.14
CA ASP A 36 -2.03 -5.75 -12.46
C ASP A 36 -1.65 -4.65 -13.46
N GLU A 37 -1.57 -3.41 -13.01
CA GLU A 37 -1.13 -2.29 -13.83
C GLU A 37 0.37 -2.38 -14.19
N ALA A 38 1.22 -2.87 -13.29
CA ALA A 38 2.64 -3.15 -13.57
C ALA A 38 2.79 -4.23 -14.67
N LYS A 39 1.98 -5.30 -14.63
CA LYS A 39 1.95 -6.29 -15.72
C LYS A 39 1.58 -5.65 -17.06
N PHE A 40 0.60 -4.75 -17.06
CA PHE A 40 0.24 -3.99 -18.26
C PHE A 40 1.40 -3.13 -18.79
N PHE A 41 2.16 -2.46 -17.91
CA PHE A 41 3.34 -1.69 -18.33
C PHE A 41 4.42 -2.57 -18.93
N LYS A 42 4.67 -3.73 -18.33
CA LYS A 42 5.59 -4.71 -18.89
C LYS A 42 5.16 -5.14 -20.29
N ASP A 43 3.90 -5.53 -20.47
CA ASP A 43 3.37 -5.95 -21.77
C ASP A 43 3.44 -4.82 -22.82
N LEU A 44 3.20 -3.58 -22.40
CA LEU A 44 3.30 -2.39 -23.26
C LEU A 44 4.74 -2.16 -23.73
N LEU A 45 5.71 -2.24 -22.81
CA LEU A 45 7.13 -2.06 -23.12
C LEU A 45 7.67 -3.22 -23.98
N ASP A 46 7.21 -4.45 -23.74
CA ASP A 46 7.68 -5.63 -24.49
C ASP A 46 7.20 -5.64 -25.95
N ARG A 47 6.00 -5.11 -26.25
CA ARG A 47 5.43 -5.10 -27.60
C ARG A 47 6.13 -4.17 -28.58
N GLU A 48 6.66 -3.05 -28.10
CA GLU A 48 7.15 -1.97 -28.97
C GLU A 48 8.66 -2.07 -29.30
N ASN A 49 9.29 -3.26 -29.15
CA ASN A 49 10.75 -3.44 -29.32
C ASN A 49 11.60 -2.43 -28.50
N VAL A 50 11.02 -1.93 -27.40
CA VAL A 50 11.61 -0.93 -26.48
C VAL A 50 12.92 -1.42 -25.84
N ASN A 51 13.12 -2.74 -25.85
CA ASN A 51 14.32 -3.44 -25.44
C ASN A 51 15.62 -2.96 -26.13
N ALA A 52 15.52 -2.29 -27.27
CA ALA A 52 16.68 -1.73 -27.97
C ALA A 52 17.19 -0.41 -27.36
N SER A 53 16.39 0.28 -26.53
CA SER A 53 16.79 1.54 -25.92
C SER A 53 17.15 1.38 -24.44
N GLU A 54 18.21 2.07 -23.99
CA GLU A 54 18.64 2.08 -22.58
C GLU A 54 17.52 2.57 -21.65
N TYR A 55 16.72 3.53 -22.11
CA TYR A 55 15.57 4.06 -21.35
C TYR A 55 14.46 3.01 -21.17
N GLY A 56 14.22 2.19 -22.18
CA GLY A 56 13.30 1.06 -22.11
C GLY A 56 13.69 0.00 -21.09
N GLN A 57 14.97 -0.37 -21.07
CA GLN A 57 15.52 -1.31 -20.09
C GLN A 57 15.48 -0.74 -18.67
N MET A 58 15.73 0.57 -18.50
CA MET A 58 15.58 1.25 -17.21
C MET A 58 14.13 1.15 -16.70
N LEU A 59 13.13 1.40 -17.55
CA LEU A 59 11.72 1.28 -17.18
C LEU A 59 11.35 -0.14 -16.76
N GLN A 60 11.83 -1.17 -17.47
CA GLN A 60 11.61 -2.57 -17.09
C GLN A 60 12.28 -2.94 -15.76
N TYR A 61 13.48 -2.42 -15.49
CA TYR A 61 14.14 -2.63 -14.21
C TYR A 61 13.35 -1.98 -13.07
N MET A 62 12.90 -0.73 -13.27
CA MET A 62 12.06 -0.03 -12.30
C MET A 62 10.75 -0.78 -12.05
N ASP A 63 10.10 -1.30 -13.08
CA ASP A 63 8.88 -2.10 -12.94
C ASP A 63 9.10 -3.34 -12.05
N LYS A 64 10.20 -4.09 -12.25
CA LYS A 64 10.54 -5.25 -11.41
C LYS A 64 10.78 -4.89 -9.95
N VAL A 65 11.44 -3.76 -9.71
CA VAL A 65 11.67 -3.26 -8.33
C VAL A 65 10.34 -2.94 -7.68
N HIS A 66 9.42 -2.28 -8.38
CA HIS A 66 8.09 -1.98 -7.85
C HIS A 66 7.27 -3.24 -7.57
N GLN A 67 7.28 -4.24 -8.45
CA GLN A 67 6.59 -5.52 -8.21
C GLN A 67 7.06 -6.18 -6.91
N THR A 68 8.37 -6.22 -6.69
CA THR A 68 8.97 -6.78 -5.46
C THR A 68 8.55 -5.99 -4.22
N LEU A 69 8.53 -4.67 -4.31
CA LEU A 69 8.12 -3.80 -3.21
C LEU A 69 6.61 -3.93 -2.89
N PHE A 70 5.78 -4.14 -3.91
CA PHE A 70 4.34 -4.42 -3.73
C PHE A 70 4.09 -5.77 -3.04
N ASP A 71 4.94 -6.78 -3.28
CA ASP A 71 4.87 -8.04 -2.56
C ASP A 71 5.20 -7.84 -1.07
N TYR A 72 6.31 -7.17 -0.76
CA TYR A 72 6.69 -6.89 0.63
C TYR A 72 5.63 -6.06 1.38
N LEU A 73 5.10 -5.00 0.76
CA LEU A 73 4.10 -4.15 1.40
C LEU A 73 2.80 -4.91 1.67
N ALA A 74 2.39 -5.78 0.74
CA ALA A 74 1.22 -6.64 0.95
C ALA A 74 1.44 -7.63 2.10
N GLU A 75 2.63 -8.25 2.19
CA GLU A 75 2.99 -9.15 3.29
C GLU A 75 2.95 -8.43 4.65
N ASP A 76 3.49 -7.22 4.71
CA ASP A 76 3.50 -6.40 5.93
C ASP A 76 2.08 -6.01 6.38
N ILE A 77 1.18 -5.69 5.44
CA ILE A 77 -0.23 -5.40 5.72
C ILE A 77 -0.97 -6.67 6.17
N VAL A 78 -0.73 -7.82 5.54
CA VAL A 78 -1.32 -9.10 5.99
C VAL A 78 -0.85 -9.46 7.40
N ALA A 79 0.44 -9.27 7.70
CA ALA A 79 0.97 -9.47 9.04
C ALA A 79 0.35 -8.50 10.05
N HIS A 80 0.08 -7.26 9.65
CA HIS A 80 -0.63 -6.26 10.45
C HIS A 80 -2.07 -6.67 10.76
N GLU A 81 -2.81 -7.15 9.77
CA GLU A 81 -4.17 -7.68 9.95
C GLU A 81 -4.20 -8.93 10.85
N SER A 82 -3.19 -9.78 10.76
CA SER A 82 -3.04 -10.91 11.70
C SER A 82 -2.85 -10.44 13.15
N LEU A 83 -2.10 -9.35 13.36
CA LEU A 83 -1.97 -8.74 14.70
C LEU A 83 -3.29 -8.18 15.19
N LEU A 84 -4.12 -7.59 14.31
CA LEU A 84 -5.44 -7.12 14.68
C LEU A 84 -6.34 -8.25 15.21
N SER A 85 -6.37 -9.40 14.51
CA SER A 85 -7.14 -10.57 14.96
C SER A 85 -6.72 -11.00 16.37
N ARG A 86 -5.41 -11.08 16.61
CA ARG A 86 -4.85 -11.46 17.92
C ARG A 86 -5.16 -10.44 19.02
N LEU A 87 -5.18 -9.14 18.68
CA LEU A 87 -5.55 -8.06 19.59
C LEU A 87 -7.04 -8.17 19.99
N ILE A 88 -7.92 -8.43 19.02
CA ILE A 88 -9.36 -8.62 19.25
C ILE A 88 -9.63 -9.86 20.12
N GLU A 89 -8.85 -10.93 19.94
CA GLU A 89 -8.89 -12.14 20.77
C GLU A 89 -8.34 -11.94 22.19
N GLY A 90 -7.77 -10.77 22.50
CA GLY A 90 -7.21 -10.46 23.82
C GLY A 90 -5.92 -11.20 24.14
N GLN A 91 -5.14 -11.59 23.13
CA GLN A 91 -3.84 -12.23 23.36
C GLN A 91 -2.88 -11.29 24.09
N LYS A 92 -2.21 -11.81 25.12
CA LYS A 92 -1.22 -11.04 25.90
C LYS A 92 0.00 -10.69 25.04
N GLY A 93 0.52 -9.48 25.22
CA GLY A 93 1.76 -9.02 24.58
C GLY A 93 1.58 -8.18 23.32
N ILE A 94 0.34 -7.81 22.96
CA ILE A 94 0.05 -6.84 21.89
C ILE A 94 -0.70 -5.68 22.53
N SER A 95 -0.18 -4.47 22.42
CA SER A 95 -0.89 -3.26 22.87
C SER A 95 -1.63 -2.61 21.69
N ASP A 96 -2.78 -2.00 21.97
CA ASP A 96 -3.52 -1.19 20.98
C ASP A 96 -2.66 -0.03 20.45
N GLN A 97 -1.78 0.52 21.29
CA GLN A 97 -0.85 1.57 20.90
C GLN A 97 0.18 1.07 19.87
N ASP A 98 0.86 -0.06 20.13
CA ASP A 98 1.84 -0.63 19.20
C ASP A 98 1.19 -0.95 17.84
N TYR A 99 -0.06 -1.42 17.87
CA TYR A 99 -0.84 -1.65 16.65
C TYR A 99 -1.07 -0.36 15.87
N ARG A 100 -1.51 0.72 16.54
CA ARG A 100 -1.75 2.02 15.89
C ARG A 100 -0.48 2.67 15.35
N GLU A 101 0.63 2.52 16.05
CA GLU A 101 1.94 3.00 15.58
C GLU A 101 2.36 2.25 14.31
N LYS A 102 2.23 0.91 14.30
CA LYS A 102 2.50 0.11 13.09
C LYS A 102 1.58 0.50 11.93
N HIS A 103 0.29 0.71 12.20
CA HIS A 103 -0.66 1.13 11.18
C HIS A 103 -0.31 2.50 10.58
N THR A 104 0.15 3.44 11.42
CA THR A 104 0.61 4.76 10.96
C THR A 104 1.83 4.64 10.05
N ASN A 105 2.79 3.78 10.41
CA ASN A 105 3.95 3.52 9.56
C ASN A 105 3.55 2.92 8.19
N LEU A 106 2.57 1.99 8.17
CA LEU A 106 2.04 1.44 6.93
C LEU A 106 1.35 2.50 6.07
N ARG A 107 0.60 3.42 6.70
CA ARG A 107 -0.03 4.55 6.01
C ARG A 107 1.02 5.45 5.33
N ASP A 108 2.08 5.81 6.06
CA ASP A 108 3.17 6.62 5.51
C ASP A 108 3.88 5.91 4.35
N GLN A 109 4.06 4.59 4.45
CA GLN A 109 4.60 3.78 3.35
C GLN A 109 3.66 3.80 2.14
N MET A 110 2.36 3.54 2.32
CA MET A 110 1.36 3.59 1.25
C MET A 110 1.34 4.94 0.53
N ASP A 111 1.44 6.05 1.27
CA ASP A 111 1.49 7.40 0.70
C ASP A 111 2.75 7.63 -0.14
N LEU A 112 3.90 7.15 0.32
CA LEU A 112 5.16 7.23 -0.43
C LEU A 112 5.07 6.39 -1.71
N PHE A 113 4.68 5.12 -1.59
CA PHE A 113 4.55 4.20 -2.72
C PHE A 113 3.52 4.68 -3.75
N THR A 114 2.44 5.31 -3.31
CA THR A 114 1.45 5.91 -4.22
C THR A 114 2.09 6.99 -5.09
N LYS A 115 2.91 7.87 -4.51
CA LYS A 115 3.59 8.93 -5.25
C LYS A 115 4.60 8.35 -6.23
N ASP A 116 5.43 7.41 -5.76
CA ASP A 116 6.44 6.76 -6.59
C ASP A 116 5.81 6.02 -7.78
N PHE A 117 4.71 5.31 -7.54
CA PHE A 117 3.99 4.63 -8.59
C PHE A 117 3.38 5.60 -9.60
N ILE A 118 2.78 6.72 -9.16
CA ILE A 118 2.27 7.75 -10.07
C ILE A 118 3.38 8.30 -10.98
N GLU A 119 4.59 8.52 -10.45
CA GLU A 119 5.72 8.97 -11.26
C GLU A 119 6.17 7.89 -12.26
N LEU A 120 6.21 6.61 -11.86
CA LEU A 120 6.46 5.49 -12.78
C LEU A 120 5.45 5.50 -13.94
N LYS A 121 4.16 5.65 -13.65
CA LYS A 121 3.10 5.72 -14.67
C LYS A 121 3.38 6.85 -15.66
N LYS A 122 3.71 8.05 -15.17
CA LYS A 122 4.02 9.21 -16.03
C LYS A 122 5.22 8.92 -16.94
N MET A 123 6.26 8.26 -16.43
CA MET A 123 7.43 7.91 -17.23
C MET A 123 7.09 6.88 -18.30
N VAL A 124 6.37 5.80 -17.95
CA VAL A 124 5.95 4.76 -18.90
C VAL A 124 5.06 5.35 -20.00
N PHE A 125 4.02 6.11 -19.66
CA PHE A 125 3.15 6.73 -20.67
C PHE A 125 3.85 7.85 -21.45
N GLY A 126 4.74 8.60 -20.81
CA GLY A 126 5.54 9.63 -21.47
C GLY A 126 6.48 9.03 -22.52
N TYR A 127 6.98 7.83 -22.28
CA TYR A 127 7.76 7.08 -23.26
C TYR A 127 6.88 6.49 -24.36
N ALA A 128 5.79 5.80 -23.98
CA ALA A 128 4.89 5.18 -24.94
C ALA A 128 4.26 6.17 -25.95
N LYS A 129 4.08 7.44 -25.56
CA LYS A 129 3.60 8.51 -26.47
C LYS A 129 4.64 9.00 -27.48
N LYS A 130 5.93 8.72 -27.24
CA LYS A 130 7.04 9.12 -28.12
C LYS A 130 7.45 8.03 -29.10
N LEU A 131 6.95 6.80 -28.88
CA LEU A 131 6.99 5.70 -29.82
C LEU A 131 6.00 5.97 -30.96
#